data_AF-A0A2E4DW46-F1
#
_entry.id   AF-A0A2E4DW46-F1
#
_cell.length_a   1.000
_cell.length_b   1.000
_cell.length_c   1.000
_cell.angle_alpha   90.00
_cell.angle_beta   90.00
_cell.angle_gamma   90.00
#
_symmetry.space_group_name_H-M   'P 1'
#
loop_
_entity.id
_entity.type
_entity.pdbx_description
1 polymer ?
#
loop_
_entity_poly.entity_id
_entity_poly.type
_entity_poly.pdbx_seq_one_letter_code
_entity_poly.pdbx_strand_id
1 'polypeptide(L)'
;MVLNFDLWGTYCTYEEAVKVGRVLQELDFYWYEHPMPEYRVSSYEKLCVELEIPILSPEVVEGSFFTRANWIFGFYVGPQT
;
A
#
# COMPACT_ATOMS: atom_id res chain seq x y z
N MET A 1 5.27 18.10 -15.66
CA MET A 1 5.47 17.95 -14.20
C MET A 1 4.87 16.61 -13.80
N VAL A 2 5.54 15.85 -12.94
CA VAL A 2 5.03 14.56 -12.43
C VAL A 2 4.61 14.76 -10.98
N LEU A 3 3.42 14.28 -10.61
CA LEU A 3 2.87 14.44 -9.27
C LEU A 3 2.70 13.07 -8.59
N ASN A 4 2.94 13.05 -7.28
CA ASN A 4 2.79 11.88 -6.41
C ASN A 4 2.06 12.31 -5.13
N PHE A 5 1.44 11.37 -4.43
CA PHE A 5 0.70 11.67 -3.19
C PHE A 5 1.08 10.72 -2.06
N ASP A 6 1.51 11.29 -0.93
CA ASP A 6 1.93 10.58 0.28
C ASP A 6 1.10 11.07 1.49
N LEU A 7 0.60 10.11 2.27
CA LEU A 7 -0.30 10.32 3.41
C LEU A 7 0.23 9.83 4.75
N TRP A 8 1.40 9.19 4.79
CA TRP A 8 1.95 8.65 6.03
C TRP A 8 1.03 7.65 6.77
N GLY A 9 0.31 6.81 6.03
CA GLY A 9 -0.48 5.69 6.57
C GLY A 9 -1.74 6.09 7.31
N THR A 10 -2.29 7.27 7.03
CA THR A 10 -3.33 7.90 7.87
C THR A 10 -4.76 7.45 7.61
N TYR A 11 -5.07 6.75 6.51
CA TYR A 11 -6.44 6.25 6.31
C TYR A 11 -6.76 5.11 7.28
N CYS A 12 -7.82 5.32 8.06
CA CYS A 12 -8.28 4.36 9.07
C CYS A 12 -9.10 3.23 8.45
N THR A 13 -9.67 3.44 7.26
CA THR A 13 -10.49 2.47 6.53
C THR A 13 -9.95 2.18 5.13
N TYR A 14 -10.22 0.97 4.64
CA TYR A 14 -9.84 0.56 3.28
C TYR A 14 -10.60 1.39 2.23
N GLU A 15 -11.85 1.70 2.51
CA GLU A 15 -12.76 2.42 1.63
C GLU A 15 -12.29 3.86 1.38
N GLU A 16 -11.71 4.52 2.38
CA GLU A 16 -11.08 5.84 2.23
C GLU A 16 -9.88 5.78 1.27
N ALA A 17 -9.01 4.78 1.45
CA ALA A 17 -7.84 4.59 0.61
C ALA A 17 -8.21 4.35 -0.87
N VAL A 18 -9.23 3.52 -1.12
CA VAL A 18 -9.77 3.25 -2.47
C VAL A 18 -10.40 4.51 -3.08
N LYS A 19 -11.21 5.22 -2.30
CA LYS A 19 -11.89 6.44 -2.77
C LYS A 19 -10.89 7.46 -3.27
N VAL A 20 -9.83 7.73 -2.51
CA VAL A 20 -8.80 8.70 -2.88
C VAL A 20 -7.96 8.16 -4.04
N GLY A 21 -7.57 6.89 -4.03
CA GLY A 21 -6.80 6.28 -5.11
C GLY A 21 -7.47 6.40 -6.48
N ARG A 22 -8.80 6.22 -6.56
CA ARG A 22 -9.57 6.42 -7.80
C ARG A 22 -9.52 7.87 -8.29
N VAL A 23 -9.59 8.85 -7.39
CA VAL A 23 -9.46 10.28 -7.75
C VAL A 23 -8.04 10.58 -8.23
N LEU A 24 -7.02 10.01 -7.59
CA LEU A 24 -5.63 10.19 -8.02
C LEU A 24 -5.37 9.61 -9.42
N GLN A 25 -6.01 8.48 -9.76
CA GLN A 25 -6.00 7.93 -11.12
C GLN A 25 -6.62 8.90 -12.13
N GLU A 26 -7.79 9.46 -11.83
CA GLU A 26 -8.47 10.42 -12.70
C GLU A 26 -7.63 11.69 -12.94
N LEU A 27 -6.78 12.04 -11.98
CA LEU A 27 -5.88 13.20 -12.03
C LEU A 27 -4.48 12.89 -12.59
N ASP A 28 -4.23 11.66 -13.05
CA ASP A 28 -2.94 11.22 -13.62
C ASP A 28 -1.75 11.41 -12.66
N PHE A 29 -1.96 11.08 -11.38
CA PHE A 29 -0.85 10.97 -10.42
C PHE A 29 -0.02 9.71 -10.72
N TYR A 30 1.29 9.82 -10.52
CA TYR A 30 2.23 8.78 -10.91
C TYR A 30 2.32 7.64 -9.90
N TRP A 31 2.27 7.94 -8.59
CA TRP A 31 2.08 6.93 -7.56
C TRP A 31 1.26 7.43 -6.38
N TYR A 32 0.77 6.46 -5.62
CA TYR A 32 0.06 6.63 -4.37
C TYR A 32 0.83 5.97 -3.23
N GLU A 33 1.37 6.77 -2.34
CA GLU A 33 2.34 6.36 -1.33
C GLU A 33 1.70 6.24 0.05
N HIS A 34 2.05 5.14 0.73
CA HIS A 34 1.75 4.87 2.12
C HIS A 34 0.32 5.31 2.55
N PRO A 35 -0.78 4.88 1.91
CA PRO A 35 -2.12 5.34 2.27
C PRO A 35 -2.65 4.78 3.60
N MET A 36 -2.18 3.61 4.03
CA MET A 36 -2.72 2.86 5.18
C MET A 36 -1.61 2.32 6.10
N PRO A 37 -1.94 1.86 7.32
CA PRO A 37 -0.92 1.26 8.19
C PRO A 37 -0.25 0.02 7.59
N GLU A 38 1.07 0.07 7.44
CA GLU A 38 1.88 -0.92 6.72
C GLU A 38 2.02 -2.28 7.43
N TYR A 39 1.69 -2.37 8.72
CA TYR A 39 1.62 -3.69 9.38
C TYR A 39 0.44 -4.55 8.87
N ARG A 40 -0.46 -4.02 8.02
CA ARG A 40 -1.58 -4.72 7.39
C ARG A 40 -1.32 -4.99 5.90
N VAL A 41 -0.36 -5.86 5.60
CA VAL A 41 0.08 -6.18 4.21
C VAL A 41 -1.08 -6.60 3.30
N SER A 42 -2.03 -7.41 3.80
CA SER A 42 -3.18 -7.87 3.01
C SER A 42 -4.11 -6.75 2.55
N SER A 43 -4.18 -5.63 3.27
CA SER A 43 -4.91 -4.44 2.81
C SER A 43 -4.26 -3.82 1.59
N TYR A 44 -2.92 -3.83 1.52
CA TYR A 44 -2.16 -3.35 0.38
C TYR A 44 -2.27 -4.28 -0.82
N GLU A 45 -2.22 -5.60 -0.61
CA GLU A 45 -2.49 -6.59 -1.67
C GLU A 45 -3.86 -6.36 -2.31
N LYS A 46 -4.89 -6.18 -1.48
CA LYS A 46 -6.25 -5.88 -1.95
C LYS A 46 -6.31 -4.54 -2.70
N LEU A 47 -5.63 -3.51 -2.20
CA LEU A 47 -5.60 -2.19 -2.82
C LEU A 47 -4.95 -2.22 -4.21
N CYS A 48 -3.86 -2.97 -4.38
CA CYS A 48 -3.18 -3.15 -5.67
C CYS A 48 -4.01 -3.94 -6.69
N VAL A 49 -4.98 -4.75 -6.25
CA VAL A 49 -5.94 -5.42 -7.14
C VAL A 49 -7.08 -4.47 -7.54
N GLU A 50 -7.47 -3.57 -6.64
CA GLU A 50 -8.62 -2.67 -6.83
C GLU A 50 -8.27 -1.40 -7.65
N LEU A 51 -7.03 -0.93 -7.57
CA LEU A 51 -6.57 0.32 -8.17
C LEU A 51 -5.57 0.07 -9.31
N GLU A 52 -5.61 0.94 -10.31
CA GLU A 52 -4.65 0.96 -11.44
C GLU A 52 -3.44 1.87 -11.15
N ILE A 53 -3.58 2.88 -10.28
CA ILE A 53 -2.45 3.72 -9.87
C ILE A 53 -1.42 2.90 -9.08
N PRO A 54 -0.12 2.99 -9.40
CA PRO A 54 0.92 2.31 -8.63
C PRO A 54 0.90 2.69 -7.15
N ILE A 55 0.97 1.68 -6.28
CA ILE A 55 1.09 1.88 -4.82
C ILE A 55 2.56 1.78 -4.40
N LEU A 56 3.05 2.77 -3.66
CA LEU A 56 4.41 2.78 -3.10
C LEU A 56 4.37 2.51 -1.59
N SER A 57 4.80 1.31 -1.18
CA SER A 57 4.96 0.87 0.22
C SER A 57 5.81 -0.41 0.26
N PRO A 58 6.50 -0.75 1.38
CA PRO A 58 6.49 -0.07 2.67
C PRO A 58 7.67 0.90 2.93
N GLU A 59 7.38 2.03 3.57
CA GLU A 59 8.28 3.07 4.03
C GLU A 59 8.78 2.83 5.47
N VAL A 60 7.87 2.68 6.43
CA VAL A 60 8.17 2.82 7.86
C VAL A 60 8.29 1.51 8.63
N VAL A 61 7.86 0.38 8.07
CA VAL A 61 7.96 -0.91 8.78
C VAL A 61 9.43 -1.28 9.04
N GLU A 62 9.76 -1.62 10.28
CA GLU A 62 11.08 -2.09 10.67
C GLU A 62 11.39 -3.52 10.14
N GLY A 63 12.62 -3.99 10.34
CA GLY A 63 13.07 -5.33 9.94
C GLY A 63 13.84 -5.39 8.62
N SER A 64 14.20 -4.23 8.04
CA SER A 64 15.09 -4.11 6.89
C SER A 64 14.62 -5.01 5.71
N PHE A 65 15.56 -5.65 5.01
CA PHE A 65 15.29 -6.51 3.86
C PHE A 65 14.46 -7.75 4.19
N PHE A 66 14.44 -8.24 5.44
CA PHE A 66 13.60 -9.37 5.83
C PHE A 66 12.11 -9.01 5.72
N THR A 67 11.72 -7.84 6.23
CA THR A 67 10.34 -7.37 6.11
C THR A 67 9.97 -7.06 4.66
N ARG A 68 10.89 -6.50 3.87
CA ARG A 68 10.64 -6.24 2.44
C ARG A 68 10.45 -7.55 1.67
N ALA A 69 11.18 -8.61 2.01
CA ALA A 69 10.96 -9.93 1.44
C ALA A 69 9.54 -10.45 1.75
N ASN A 70 9.06 -10.29 2.99
CA ASN A 70 7.69 -10.69 3.35
C ASN A 70 6.63 -9.93 2.53
N TRP A 71 6.84 -8.64 2.27
CA TRP A 71 5.96 -7.83 1.41
C TRP A 71 5.97 -8.27 -0.05
N ILE A 72 7.12 -8.70 -0.58
CA ILE A 72 7.25 -9.18 -1.96
C ILE A 72 6.61 -10.55 -2.15
N PHE A 73 6.80 -11.46 -1.19
CA PHE A 73 6.30 -12.82 -1.31
C PHE A 73 4.81 -12.97 -0.96
N GLY A 74 4.23 -11.98 -0.27
CA GLY A 74 2.93 -12.14 0.42
C GLY A 74 3.09 -13.13 1.58
N PHE A 75 2.38 -12.95 2.69
CA PHE A 75 2.54 -13.86 3.82
C PHE A 75 2.08 -15.29 3.49
N TYR A 76 3.04 -16.18 3.27
CA TYR A 76 2.98 -17.59 3.64
C TYR A 76 3.71 -17.73 4.99
N VAL A 77 2.97 -17.83 6.08
CA VAL A 77 3.47 -18.38 7.36
C VAL A 77 3.01 -19.82 7.44
N GLY A 78 3.95 -20.75 7.60
CA GLY A 78 3.76 -22.21 7.62
C GLY A 78 2.79 -22.73 8.70
N PRO A 79 2.69 -24.07 8.88
CA PRO A 79 1.59 -24.70 9.60
C PRO A 79 1.44 -24.13 11.01
N GLN A 80 0.22 -23.70 11.33
CA GLN A 80 -0.16 -23.31 12.68
C GLN A 80 -0.12 -24.56 13.56
N THR A 81 0.84 -24.61 14.49
CA THR A 81 0.78 -25.49 15.65
C THR A 81 -0.09 -24.89 16.72
#